data_AF-A0AAQ3RVE5-F1
#
_entry.id   AF-A0AAQ3RVE5-F1
#
_cell.length_a   1.000
_cell.length_b   1.000
_cell.length_c   1.000
_cell.angle_alpha   90.00
_cell.angle_beta   90.00
_cell.angle_gamma   90.00
#
_symmetry.space_group_name_H-M   'P 1'
#
loop_
_entity.id
_entity.type
_entity.pdbx_description
1 polymer ?
#
loop_
_entity_poly.entity_id
_entity_poly.type
_entity_poly.pdbx_seq_one_letter_code
_entity_poly.pdbx_strand_id
1 'polypeptide(L)'
;MQDEEASSFSQISESVSLESEVKGPEQSPSISGDENMTIKQISGIFSSVDFKRSSNTELEYVQDILGNAEFMAEEFAMGQTSAVIMPNLFELLENQNSRTENYGEEYSKLERKAIFDCVSEFLELRCKQAFIGTCKVWPGWMMAVQRKSWMAEELYKEMLSFRSMEEVMVDELVTKDMSSGCGKWLDFDVEAFEEGLEVEGDILAYLINELVSDLLPV
;
A
#
# COMPACT_ATOMS: atom_id res chain seq x y z
N MET A 1 -7.18 -52.12 -28.69
CA MET A 1 -6.25 -51.12 -29.22
C MET A 1 -7.03 -50.40 -30.31
N GLN A 2 -7.46 -49.17 -30.00
CA GLN A 2 -7.82 -48.06 -30.92
C GLN A 2 -8.98 -48.28 -31.91
N ASP A 3 -9.88 -47.34 -32.20
CA ASP A 3 -10.39 -46.12 -31.56
C ASP A 3 -11.76 -45.89 -32.23
N GLU A 4 -12.67 -45.27 -31.49
CA GLU A 4 -14.06 -44.98 -31.85
C GLU A 4 -14.13 -43.84 -32.88
N GLU A 5 -14.95 -44.01 -33.92
CA GLU A 5 -15.11 -43.03 -35.00
C GLU A 5 -15.81 -41.75 -34.54
N ALA A 6 -15.30 -40.64 -35.07
CA ALA A 6 -15.65 -39.27 -34.72
C ALA A 6 -17.10 -38.89 -35.05
N SER A 7 -17.65 -38.11 -34.12
CA SER A 7 -18.98 -37.51 -34.15
C SER A 7 -19.17 -36.49 -35.28
N SER A 8 -20.43 -36.43 -35.69
CA SER A 8 -21.02 -35.74 -36.84
C SER A 8 -20.92 -34.21 -36.81
N PHE A 9 -20.87 -33.69 -38.04
CA PHE A 9 -20.92 -32.32 -38.53
C PHE A 9 -22.22 -31.56 -38.21
N SER A 10 -22.14 -30.22 -38.34
CA SER A 10 -23.18 -29.21 -38.65
C SER A 10 -23.51 -28.26 -37.49
N GLN A 11 -23.69 -26.94 -37.64
CA GLN A 11 -23.65 -26.04 -38.78
C GLN A 11 -23.57 -24.60 -38.25
N ILE A 12 -22.86 -23.76 -38.99
CA ILE A 12 -22.75 -22.32 -38.83
C ILE A 12 -24.14 -21.70 -39.03
N SER A 13 -24.56 -20.83 -38.12
CA SER A 13 -25.57 -19.81 -38.44
C SER A 13 -25.08 -18.45 -37.96
N GLU A 14 -24.96 -17.60 -38.97
CA GLU A 14 -24.60 -16.21 -39.00
C GLU A 14 -25.85 -15.39 -38.65
N SER A 15 -25.73 -14.42 -37.74
CA SER A 15 -26.75 -13.39 -37.59
C SER A 15 -26.13 -12.07 -37.12
N VAL A 16 -25.90 -11.21 -38.13
CA VAL A 16 -26.38 -9.81 -38.25
C VAL A 16 -26.01 -8.83 -37.12
N SER A 17 -25.05 -7.96 -37.46
CA SER A 17 -24.80 -6.68 -36.81
C SER A 17 -26.01 -5.75 -36.91
N LEU A 18 -26.42 -5.19 -35.78
CA LEU A 18 -27.22 -3.97 -35.73
C LEU A 18 -26.49 -2.96 -34.85
N GLU A 19 -25.89 -1.98 -35.51
CA GLU A 19 -25.37 -0.77 -34.90
C GLU A 19 -26.55 0.07 -34.39
N SER A 20 -26.55 0.40 -33.10
CA SER A 20 -27.31 1.54 -32.58
C SER A 20 -26.36 2.44 -31.81
N GLU A 21 -25.96 3.55 -32.46
CA GLU A 21 -25.32 4.70 -31.83
C GLU A 21 -26.21 5.23 -30.70
N VAL A 22 -25.79 5.03 -29.46
CA VAL A 22 -26.26 5.81 -28.31
C VAL A 22 -25.13 6.76 -27.92
N LYS A 23 -25.35 8.03 -28.23
CA LYS A 23 -24.53 9.18 -27.82
C LYS A 23 -24.49 9.24 -26.29
N GLY A 24 -23.34 8.92 -25.71
CA GLY A 24 -23.13 9.02 -24.25
C GLY A 24 -23.04 10.48 -23.79
N PRO A 25 -23.50 10.81 -22.57
CA PRO A 25 -23.17 12.08 -21.95
C PRO A 25 -21.74 12.02 -21.40
N GLU A 26 -20.89 12.89 -21.94
CA GLU A 26 -19.59 13.23 -21.39
C GLU A 26 -19.80 13.98 -20.07
N GLN A 27 -19.35 13.38 -18.96
CA GLN A 27 -18.80 14.07 -17.78
C GLN A 27 -18.41 13.03 -16.73
N SER A 28 -17.13 12.64 -16.73
CA SER A 28 -16.51 12.01 -15.57
C SER A 28 -16.11 13.12 -14.58
N PRO A 29 -16.45 13.01 -13.29
CA PRO A 29 -15.86 13.90 -12.30
C PRO A 29 -14.39 13.52 -12.16
N SER A 30 -13.52 14.53 -12.22
CA SER A 30 -12.09 14.37 -12.00
C SER A 30 -11.86 14.04 -10.52
N ILE A 31 -11.60 12.76 -10.22
CA ILE A 31 -11.10 12.37 -8.90
C ILE A 31 -9.68 12.93 -8.75
N SER A 32 -9.47 13.68 -7.68
CA SER A 32 -8.22 14.37 -7.38
C SER A 32 -7.12 13.35 -7.10
N GLY A 33 -6.08 13.37 -7.92
CA GLY A 33 -4.92 12.50 -7.77
C GLY A 33 -4.05 12.90 -6.58
N ASP A 34 -4.24 12.25 -5.45
CA ASP A 34 -3.35 12.36 -4.29
C ASP A 34 -2.54 11.07 -4.05
N GLU A 35 -2.99 9.91 -4.54
CA GLU A 35 -2.28 8.63 -4.35
C GLU A 35 -1.06 8.47 -5.27
N ASN A 36 -1.06 9.11 -6.44
CA ASN A 36 0.08 9.11 -7.36
C ASN A 36 1.22 10.05 -6.90
N MET A 37 0.96 10.88 -5.89
CA MET A 37 1.91 11.86 -5.36
C MET A 37 2.92 11.17 -4.43
N THR A 38 2.52 10.16 -3.68
CA THR A 38 3.36 9.45 -2.70
C THR A 38 4.41 8.56 -3.37
N ILE A 39 4.06 7.78 -4.40
CA ILE A 39 5.03 6.92 -5.12
C ILE A 39 6.13 7.75 -5.82
N LYS A 40 5.77 8.90 -6.39
CA LYS A 40 6.72 9.83 -6.99
C LYS A 40 7.65 10.47 -5.95
N GLN A 41 7.14 10.78 -4.76
CA GLN A 41 7.95 11.32 -3.67
C GLN A 41 8.99 10.30 -3.19
N ILE A 42 8.59 9.03 -3.04
CA ILE A 42 9.48 7.93 -2.67
C ILE A 42 10.63 7.81 -3.68
N SER A 43 10.32 7.72 -4.99
CA SER A 43 11.34 7.64 -6.05
C SER A 43 12.27 8.86 -6.08
N GLY A 44 11.75 10.06 -5.83
CA GLY A 44 12.52 11.30 -5.77
C GLY A 44 13.53 11.36 -4.61
N ILE A 45 13.14 10.88 -3.42
CA ILE A 45 14.01 10.86 -2.23
C ILE A 45 15.19 9.91 -2.44
N PHE A 46 14.97 8.74 -3.05
CA PHE A 46 16.02 7.76 -3.34
C PHE A 46 17.03 8.22 -4.39
N SER A 47 16.62 9.06 -5.35
CA SER A 47 17.52 9.58 -6.39
C SER A 47 18.54 10.60 -5.89
N SER A 48 18.28 11.24 -4.73
CA SER A 48 19.14 12.31 -4.20
C SER A 48 20.21 11.81 -3.23
N VAL A 49 20.14 10.55 -2.78
CA VAL A 49 20.98 10.02 -1.72
C VAL A 49 21.80 8.84 -2.26
N ASP A 50 23.10 9.08 -2.41
CA ASP A 50 24.05 8.17 -3.05
C ASP A 50 24.49 7.06 -2.07
N PHE A 51 23.61 6.13 -1.68
CA PHE A 51 23.94 5.08 -0.69
C PHE A 51 24.91 3.99 -1.21
N LYS A 52 25.98 4.32 -1.93
CA LYS A 52 26.88 3.34 -2.57
C LYS A 52 27.78 2.56 -1.59
N ARG A 53 27.42 2.50 -0.30
CA ARG A 53 28.22 1.95 0.82
C ARG A 53 27.43 0.88 1.61
N SER A 54 28.12 0.14 2.47
CA SER A 54 27.90 -1.29 2.78
C SER A 54 26.47 -1.70 3.22
N SER A 55 25.95 -2.77 2.62
CA SER A 55 24.57 -3.26 2.80
C SER A 55 24.20 -3.70 4.22
N ASN A 56 25.18 -3.92 5.08
CA ASN A 56 24.93 -4.44 6.42
C ASN A 56 24.52 -3.32 7.39
N THR A 57 25.07 -2.11 7.24
CA THR A 57 24.81 -1.04 8.20
C THR A 57 23.46 -0.36 7.99
N GLU A 58 22.96 -0.29 6.75
CA GLU A 58 21.58 0.13 6.46
C GLU A 58 20.57 -0.84 7.08
N LEU A 59 20.76 -2.15 6.86
CA LEU A 59 19.88 -3.18 7.42
C LEU A 59 19.89 -3.15 8.95
N GLU A 60 21.06 -2.97 9.57
CA GLU A 60 21.17 -2.80 11.01
C GLU A 60 20.41 -1.55 11.51
N TYR A 61 20.46 -0.44 10.75
CA TYR A 61 19.69 0.76 11.10
C TYR A 61 18.18 0.53 10.98
N VAL A 62 17.72 -0.17 9.93
CA VAL A 62 16.31 -0.60 9.80
C VAL A 62 15.90 -1.49 10.98
N GLN A 63 16.77 -2.43 11.39
CA GLN A 63 16.53 -3.26 12.57
C GLN A 63 16.43 -2.44 13.85
N ASP A 64 17.27 -1.41 14.03
CA ASP A 64 17.21 -0.50 15.18
C ASP A 64 15.92 0.32 15.17
N ILE A 65 15.46 0.82 14.01
CA ILE A 65 14.18 1.52 13.88
C ILE A 65 13.04 0.61 14.35
N LEU A 66 12.91 -0.57 13.76
CA LEU A 66 11.83 -1.51 14.11
C LEU A 66 11.95 -1.99 15.55
N GLY A 67 13.17 -2.25 16.03
CA GLY A 67 13.50 -2.67 17.39
C GLY A 67 12.94 -1.71 18.44
N ASN A 68 13.12 -0.42 18.20
CA ASN A 68 12.70 0.66 19.10
C ASN A 68 11.30 1.22 18.77
N ALA A 69 10.70 0.83 17.65
CA ALA A 69 9.35 1.25 17.29
C ALA A 69 8.29 0.62 18.20
N GLU A 70 7.42 1.49 18.70
CA GLU A 70 6.09 1.17 19.21
C GLU A 70 5.09 1.42 18.09
N PHE A 71 4.33 0.39 17.72
CA PHE A 71 3.42 0.42 16.57
C PHE A 71 2.01 0.81 17.01
N MET A 72 1.50 1.90 16.46
CA MET A 72 0.14 2.41 16.64
C MET A 72 -0.72 2.05 15.42
N ALA A 73 -0.57 0.82 14.93
CA ALA A 73 -1.14 0.38 13.66
C ALA A 73 -2.68 0.42 13.69
N GLU A 74 -3.29 0.04 14.82
CA GLU A 74 -4.74 0.04 14.97
C GLU A 74 -5.30 1.47 14.98
N GLU A 75 -4.71 2.36 15.77
CA GLU A 75 -5.07 3.77 15.82
C GLU A 75 -4.88 4.44 14.47
N PHE A 76 -3.83 4.07 13.73
CA PHE A 76 -3.57 4.60 12.41
C PHE A 76 -4.62 4.13 11.40
N ALA A 77 -4.95 2.83 11.41
CA ALA A 77 -5.99 2.27 10.55
C ALA A 77 -7.38 2.86 10.84
N MET A 78 -7.68 3.17 12.10
CA MET A 78 -8.91 3.86 12.53
C MET A 78 -8.90 5.38 12.27
N GLY A 79 -7.81 5.94 11.72
CA GLY A 79 -7.68 7.38 11.50
C GLY A 79 -7.53 8.22 12.77
N GLN A 80 -7.21 7.61 13.91
CA GLN A 80 -7.01 8.29 15.20
C GLN A 80 -5.61 8.91 15.31
N THR A 81 -4.63 8.38 14.59
CA THR A 81 -3.28 8.93 14.48
C THR A 81 -2.85 9.02 13.02
N SER A 82 -1.91 9.92 12.73
CA SER A 82 -1.38 10.15 11.39
C SER A 82 -0.16 9.31 11.03
N ALA A 83 0.39 8.52 11.96
CA ALA A 83 1.60 7.71 11.73
C ALA A 83 1.51 6.35 12.44
N VAL A 84 2.08 5.31 11.81
CA VAL A 84 2.12 3.94 12.36
C VAL A 84 3.17 3.80 13.46
N ILE A 85 4.25 4.58 13.41
CA ILE A 85 5.29 4.60 14.44
C ILE A 85 5.32 5.96 15.13
N MET A 86 5.85 5.99 16.35
CA MET A 86 5.89 7.22 17.15
C MET A 86 6.66 8.35 16.43
N PRO A 87 6.08 9.56 16.25
CA PRO A 87 6.68 10.63 15.44
C PRO A 87 8.05 11.14 15.92
N ASN A 88 8.35 11.01 17.22
CA ASN A 88 9.61 11.45 17.82
C ASN A 88 10.69 10.35 17.84
N LEU A 89 10.41 9.15 17.31
CA LEU A 89 11.33 8.02 17.36
C LEU A 89 12.67 8.34 16.67
N PHE A 90 12.64 9.05 15.55
CA PHE A 90 13.87 9.47 14.87
C PHE A 90 14.76 10.32 15.79
N GLU A 91 14.20 11.34 16.44
CA GLU A 91 14.97 12.18 17.37
C GLU A 91 15.40 11.40 18.60
N LEU A 92 14.61 10.44 19.08
CA LEU A 92 15.04 9.54 20.15
C LEU A 92 16.28 8.75 19.72
N LEU A 93 16.25 8.10 18.55
CA LEU A 93 17.36 7.32 18.01
C LEU A 93 18.62 8.18 17.79
N GLU A 94 18.47 9.43 17.35
CA GLU A 94 19.60 10.35 17.19
C GLU A 94 20.17 10.83 18.54
N ASN A 95 19.33 11.00 19.57
CA ASN A 95 19.74 11.53 20.87
C ASN A 95 20.22 10.46 21.87
N GLN A 96 19.75 9.22 21.76
CA GLN A 96 20.03 8.18 22.76
C GLN A 96 21.45 7.61 22.69
N ASN A 97 22.26 7.99 21.71
CA ASN A 97 23.24 7.05 21.19
C ASN A 97 24.70 7.48 21.33
N SER A 98 25.44 6.67 22.09
CA SER A 98 26.87 6.41 21.88
C SER A 98 27.12 5.48 20.66
N ARG A 99 26.07 4.87 20.07
CA ARG A 99 26.15 4.01 18.86
C ARG A 99 25.92 4.79 17.55
N THR A 100 25.43 6.04 17.61
CA THR A 100 25.38 6.94 16.45
C THR A 100 26.80 7.25 15.97
N GLU A 101 27.83 7.06 16.80
CA GLU A 101 29.22 7.08 16.36
C GLU A 101 29.51 6.01 15.28
N ASN A 102 28.86 4.84 15.34
CA ASN A 102 29.06 3.77 14.34
C ASN A 102 28.38 4.10 12.99
N TYR A 103 27.19 4.69 13.01
CA TYR A 103 26.49 5.08 11.77
C TYR A 103 26.83 6.49 11.29
N GLY A 104 27.29 7.37 12.17
CA GLY A 104 27.60 8.78 11.93
C GLY A 104 28.88 9.00 11.14
N GLU A 105 29.78 8.01 11.16
CA GLU A 105 30.97 7.97 10.32
C GLU A 105 30.64 7.48 8.89
N GLU A 106 29.61 6.65 8.74
CA GLU A 106 29.23 6.06 7.44
C GLU A 106 28.08 6.81 6.74
N TYR A 107 27.16 7.42 7.50
CA TYR A 107 26.00 8.17 7.04
C TYR A 107 25.86 9.52 7.75
N SER A 108 25.47 10.53 6.99
CA SER A 108 24.98 11.81 7.51
C SER A 108 23.63 11.63 8.23
N LYS A 109 23.29 12.60 9.11
CA LYS A 109 21.95 12.65 9.73
C LYS A 109 20.82 12.66 8.69
N LEU A 110 21.07 13.28 7.53
CA LEU A 110 20.11 13.35 6.43
C LEU A 110 19.87 11.99 5.78
N GLU A 111 20.93 11.22 5.53
CA GLU A 111 20.83 9.84 4.99
C GLU A 111 20.05 8.93 5.94
N ARG A 112 20.35 8.98 7.24
CA ARG A 112 19.58 8.24 8.24
C ARG A 112 18.12 8.65 8.28
N LYS A 113 17.84 9.96 8.18
CA LYS A 113 16.46 10.45 8.11
C LYS A 113 15.73 9.91 6.88
N ALA A 114 16.38 9.86 5.72
CA ALA A 114 15.80 9.28 4.52
C ALA A 114 15.45 7.78 4.68
N ILE A 115 16.33 6.99 5.31
CA ILE A 115 16.04 5.58 5.63
C ILE A 115 14.85 5.49 6.59
N PHE A 116 14.84 6.30 7.64
CA PHE A 116 13.75 6.34 8.61
C PHE A 116 12.40 6.67 7.96
N ASP A 117 12.38 7.68 7.10
CA ASP A 117 11.17 8.11 6.40
C ASP A 117 10.67 7.01 5.45
N CYS A 118 11.56 6.36 4.70
CA CYS A 118 11.16 5.23 3.87
C CYS A 118 10.58 4.07 4.68
N VAL A 119 11.20 3.70 5.80
CA VAL A 119 10.68 2.63 6.67
C VAL A 119 9.30 3.01 7.20
N SER A 120 9.11 4.26 7.62
CA SER A 120 7.84 4.77 8.13
C SER A 120 6.74 4.70 7.07
N GLU A 121 7.02 5.23 5.88
CA GLU A 121 6.09 5.24 4.75
C GLU A 121 5.70 3.83 4.30
N PHE A 122 6.65 2.89 4.27
CA PHE A 122 6.33 1.51 3.93
C PHE A 122 5.42 0.86 4.97
N LEU A 123 5.69 1.07 6.26
CA LEU A 123 4.85 0.56 7.34
C LEU A 123 3.44 1.13 7.27
N GLU A 124 3.30 2.42 6.98
CA GLU A 124 2.02 3.09 6.77
C GLU A 124 1.26 2.54 5.57
N LEU A 125 1.93 2.36 4.43
CA LEU A 125 1.34 1.81 3.21
C LEU A 125 0.84 0.37 3.45
N ARG A 126 1.66 -0.47 4.08
CA ARG A 126 1.28 -1.85 4.40
C ARG A 126 0.17 -1.93 5.43
N CYS A 127 0.16 -1.03 6.41
CA CYS A 127 -0.90 -0.95 7.41
C CYS A 127 -2.25 -0.60 6.76
N LYS A 128 -2.27 0.40 5.86
CA LYS A 128 -3.47 0.73 5.06
C LYS A 128 -3.92 -0.47 4.23
N GLN A 129 -2.99 -1.08 3.49
CA GLN A 129 -3.30 -2.24 2.66
C GLN A 129 -3.86 -3.42 3.45
N ALA A 130 -3.34 -3.67 4.65
CA ALA A 130 -3.81 -4.75 5.50
C ALA A 130 -5.23 -4.53 6.05
N PHE A 131 -5.66 -3.26 6.12
CA PHE A 131 -6.97 -2.85 6.63
C PHE A 131 -8.04 -2.68 5.54
N ILE A 132 -7.64 -2.40 4.30
CA ILE A 132 -8.55 -2.25 3.16
C ILE A 132 -9.46 -3.49 2.98
N GLY A 133 -10.73 -3.26 2.67
CA GLY A 133 -11.69 -4.29 2.32
C GLY A 133 -12.06 -5.19 3.50
N THR A 134 -11.73 -6.49 3.37
CA THR A 134 -12.20 -7.52 4.31
C THR A 134 -11.31 -7.73 5.54
N CYS A 135 -10.26 -6.92 5.74
CA CYS A 135 -9.27 -7.06 6.83
C CYS A 135 -8.62 -8.45 6.92
N LYS A 136 -8.74 -9.31 5.89
CA LYS A 136 -8.23 -10.70 5.92
C LYS A 136 -6.72 -10.76 6.08
N VAL A 137 -6.02 -9.73 5.61
CA VAL A 137 -4.55 -9.63 5.64
C VAL A 137 -4.07 -9.06 6.97
N TRP A 138 -4.93 -8.38 7.74
CA TRP A 138 -4.60 -7.72 9.01
C TRP A 138 -3.95 -8.64 10.04
N PRO A 139 -4.47 -9.86 10.35
CA PRO A 139 -3.82 -10.72 11.33
C PRO A 139 -2.42 -11.18 10.88
N GLY A 140 -2.25 -11.45 9.59
CA GLY A 140 -0.97 -11.84 9.02
C GLY A 140 0.06 -10.70 9.09
N TRP A 141 -0.38 -9.47 8.78
CA TRP A 141 0.43 -8.26 8.93
C TRP A 141 0.85 -8.03 10.39
N MET A 142 -0.09 -8.11 11.33
CA MET A 142 0.20 -7.91 12.75
C MET A 142 1.21 -8.93 13.29
N MET A 143 1.12 -10.18 12.83
CA MET A 143 2.12 -11.21 13.11
C MET A 143 3.49 -10.92 12.48
N ALA A 144 3.54 -10.31 11.30
CA ALA A 144 4.78 -9.90 10.65
C ALA A 144 5.45 -8.74 11.41
N VAL A 145 4.67 -7.74 11.87
CA VAL A 145 5.15 -6.61 12.69
C VAL A 145 5.81 -7.09 13.98
N GLN A 146 5.28 -8.14 14.61
CA GLN A 146 5.90 -8.75 15.79
C GLN A 146 7.25 -9.42 15.49
N ARG A 147 7.46 -9.88 14.26
CA ARG A 147 8.73 -10.47 13.79
C ARG A 147 9.64 -9.39 13.21
N LYS A 148 10.09 -8.48 14.07
CA LYS A 148 10.88 -7.29 13.71
C LYS A 148 12.09 -7.59 12.81
N SER A 149 12.83 -8.67 13.06
CA SER A 149 14.00 -9.03 12.24
C SER A 149 13.62 -9.44 10.81
N TRP A 150 12.60 -10.28 10.66
CA TRP A 150 12.10 -10.69 9.35
C TRP A 150 11.52 -9.51 8.58
N MET A 151 10.78 -8.64 9.28
CA MET A 151 10.25 -7.41 8.71
C MET A 151 11.38 -6.48 8.24
N ALA A 152 12.48 -6.38 8.99
CA ALA A 152 13.64 -5.58 8.58
C ALA A 152 14.24 -6.10 7.26
N GLU A 153 14.40 -7.41 7.11
CA GLU A 153 14.94 -8.02 5.90
C GLU A 153 14.03 -7.78 4.69
N GLU A 154 12.72 -7.93 4.85
CA GLU A 154 11.75 -7.69 3.78
C GLU A 154 11.68 -6.21 3.38
N LEU A 155 11.68 -5.30 4.36
CA LEU A 155 11.78 -3.87 4.13
C LEU A 155 13.05 -3.50 3.36
N TYR A 156 14.19 -4.00 3.84
CA TYR A 156 15.47 -3.71 3.26
C TYR A 156 15.57 -4.23 1.82
N LYS A 157 15.03 -5.41 1.55
CA LYS A 157 14.94 -5.97 0.20
C LYS A 157 14.08 -5.10 -0.72
N GLU A 158 12.96 -4.56 -0.22
CA GLU A 158 12.14 -3.64 -1.00
C GLU A 158 12.89 -2.33 -1.31
N MET A 159 13.57 -1.76 -0.31
CA MET A 159 14.41 -0.56 -0.47
C MET A 159 15.48 -0.75 -1.56
N LEU A 160 16.16 -1.91 -1.57
CA LEU A 160 17.11 -2.27 -2.62
C LEU A 160 16.43 -2.41 -3.99
N SER A 161 15.18 -2.85 -4.02
CA SER A 161 14.40 -2.95 -5.25
C SER A 161 14.07 -1.57 -5.84
N PHE A 162 13.79 -0.57 -4.99
CA PHE A 162 13.57 0.81 -5.44
C PHE A 162 14.85 1.45 -5.98
N ARG A 163 16.00 1.12 -5.39
CA ARG A 163 17.30 1.56 -5.91
C ARG A 163 17.61 1.01 -7.29
N SER A 164 17.34 -0.27 -7.53
CA SER A 164 17.59 -0.87 -8.86
C SER A 164 16.61 -0.39 -9.93
N MET A 165 15.54 0.31 -9.53
CA MET A 165 14.49 0.83 -10.40
C MET A 165 14.96 1.98 -11.31
N GLU A 166 16.09 2.64 -11.02
CA GLU A 166 16.71 3.64 -11.90
C GLU A 166 17.10 3.06 -13.27
N GLU A 167 17.47 1.77 -13.31
CA GLU A 167 17.93 1.08 -14.51
C GLU A 167 16.82 0.26 -15.21
N VAL A 168 15.60 0.26 -14.65
CA VAL A 168 14.46 -0.55 -15.13
C VAL A 168 13.75 0.15 -16.30
N MET A 169 13.38 -0.62 -17.32
CA MET A 169 12.65 -0.08 -18.47
C MET A 169 11.25 0.41 -18.07
N VAL A 170 10.75 1.45 -18.74
CA VAL A 170 9.43 2.05 -18.44
C VAL A 170 8.31 1.01 -18.44
N ASP A 171 8.33 0.06 -19.37
CA ASP A 171 7.29 -0.97 -19.46
C ASP A 171 7.33 -1.95 -18.28
N GLU A 172 8.52 -2.25 -17.75
CA GLU A 172 8.70 -3.07 -16.55
C GLU A 172 8.25 -2.32 -15.30
N LEU A 173 8.52 -1.01 -15.23
CA LEU A 173 8.02 -0.12 -14.18
C LEU A 173 6.49 -0.10 -14.15
N VAL A 174 5.85 0.13 -15.31
CA VAL A 174 4.39 0.09 -15.44
C VAL A 174 3.89 -1.29 -15.03
N THR A 175 4.49 -2.36 -15.52
CA THR A 175 4.05 -3.71 -15.15
C THR A 175 4.14 -3.96 -13.65
N LYS A 176 5.22 -3.53 -12.99
CA LYS A 176 5.40 -3.70 -11.53
C LYS A 176 4.39 -2.87 -10.75
N ASP A 177 4.15 -1.64 -11.16
CA ASP A 177 3.13 -0.75 -10.60
C ASP A 177 1.73 -1.37 -10.72
N MET A 178 1.35 -1.82 -11.92
CA MET A 178 0.03 -2.40 -12.20
C MET A 178 -0.22 -3.79 -11.62
N SER A 179 0.82 -4.45 -11.08
CA SER A 179 0.74 -5.84 -10.61
C SER A 179 1.04 -6.04 -9.12
N SER A 180 1.34 -4.96 -8.38
CA SER A 180 1.68 -5.01 -6.96
C SER A 180 0.78 -4.11 -6.09
N GLY A 181 0.82 -4.31 -4.77
CA GLY A 181 0.16 -3.41 -3.82
C GLY A 181 -1.38 -3.43 -3.85
N CYS A 182 -1.96 -2.24 -3.59
CA CYS A 182 -3.40 -1.94 -3.51
C CYS A 182 -4.05 -1.66 -4.87
N GLY A 183 -3.27 -1.65 -5.97
CA GLY A 183 -3.68 -1.21 -7.31
C GLY A 183 -3.48 -2.28 -8.37
N LYS A 184 -3.52 -3.56 -7.99
CA LYS A 184 -3.58 -4.63 -8.99
C LYS A 184 -4.83 -4.39 -9.84
N TRP A 185 -4.67 -4.34 -11.15
CA TRP A 185 -5.76 -4.07 -12.11
C TRP A 185 -6.99 -4.98 -12.00
N LEU A 186 -6.87 -6.10 -11.30
CA LEU A 186 -7.93 -7.08 -11.10
C LEU A 186 -8.38 -7.18 -9.63
N ASP A 187 -7.79 -6.40 -8.73
CA ASP A 187 -8.17 -6.30 -7.35
C ASP A 187 -9.01 -5.04 -7.15
N PHE A 188 -10.22 -5.21 -6.64
CA PHE A 188 -11.17 -4.13 -6.41
C PHE A 188 -11.47 -3.97 -4.92
N ASP A 189 -10.63 -4.54 -4.04
CA ASP A 189 -10.86 -4.51 -2.59
C ASP A 189 -10.86 -3.06 -2.05
N VAL A 190 -10.12 -2.13 -2.69
CA VAL A 190 -10.12 -0.70 -2.35
C VAL A 190 -11.45 -0.06 -2.75
N GLU A 191 -11.82 -0.15 -4.03
CA GLU A 191 -13.04 0.46 -4.56
C GLU A 191 -14.28 -0.11 -3.89
N ALA A 192 -14.30 -1.42 -3.64
CA ALA A 192 -15.39 -2.08 -2.92
C ALA A 192 -15.47 -1.64 -1.46
N PHE A 193 -14.34 -1.34 -0.81
CA PHE A 193 -14.32 -0.81 0.55
C PHE A 193 -14.84 0.63 0.60
N GLU A 194 -14.38 1.49 -0.31
CA GLU A 194 -14.80 2.90 -0.38
C GLU A 194 -16.31 3.02 -0.68
N GLU A 195 -16.80 2.33 -1.70
CA GLU A 195 -18.24 2.26 -2.01
C GLU A 195 -19.02 1.62 -0.84
N GLY A 196 -18.43 0.62 -0.19
CA GLY A 196 -18.99 -0.02 1.00
C GLY A 196 -19.20 0.94 2.16
N LEU A 197 -18.27 1.87 2.40
CA LEU A 197 -18.41 2.90 3.44
C LEU A 197 -19.53 3.89 3.13
N GLU A 198 -19.71 4.27 1.85
CA GLU A 198 -20.82 5.14 1.44
C GLU A 198 -22.17 4.45 1.68
N VAL A 199 -22.31 3.20 1.23
CA VAL A 199 -23.53 2.39 1.43
C VAL A 199 -23.80 2.13 2.92
N GLU A 200 -22.77 1.85 3.72
CA GLU A 200 -22.90 1.69 5.18
C GLU A 200 -23.43 2.98 5.83
N GLY A 201 -22.88 4.13 5.46
CA GLY A 201 -23.31 5.43 5.95
C GLY A 201 -24.78 5.69 5.68
N ASP A 202 -25.23 5.40 4.47
CA ASP A 202 -26.63 5.52 4.07
C ASP A 202 -27.53 4.60 4.89
N ILE A 203 -27.18 3.31 5.00
CA ILE A 203 -27.95 2.34 5.80
C ILE A 203 -28.08 2.81 7.24
N LEU A 204 -26.97 3.22 7.87
CA LEU A 204 -26.95 3.71 9.25
C LEU A 204 -27.85 4.95 9.42
N ALA A 205 -27.77 5.89 8.48
CA ALA A 205 -28.60 7.09 8.50
C ALA A 205 -30.10 6.74 8.40
N TYR A 206 -30.48 5.82 7.52
CA TYR A 206 -31.87 5.35 7.41
C TYR A 206 -32.36 4.70 8.71
N LEU A 207 -31.56 3.81 9.29
CA LEU A 207 -31.91 3.13 10.55
C LEU A 207 -32.06 4.11 11.71
N ILE A 208 -31.18 5.11 11.82
CA ILE A 208 -31.28 6.15 12.84
C ILE A 208 -32.55 6.99 12.63
N ASN A 209 -32.84 7.39 11.39
CA ASN A 209 -34.03 8.19 11.09
C ASN A 209 -35.34 7.44 11.37
N GLU A 210 -35.40 6.16 11.05
CA GLU A 210 -36.52 5.28 11.40
C GLU A 210 -36.69 5.20 12.92
N LEU A 211 -35.62 4.90 13.65
CA LEU A 211 -35.63 4.84 15.12
C LEU A 211 -36.12 6.15 15.74
N VAL A 212 -35.63 7.30 15.26
CA VAL A 212 -36.05 8.62 15.74
C VAL A 212 -37.54 8.87 15.47
N SER A 213 -38.04 8.42 14.32
CA SER A 213 -39.46 8.55 13.96
C SER A 213 -40.35 7.72 14.87
N ASP A 214 -39.92 6.52 15.26
CA ASP A 214 -40.66 5.64 16.18
C ASP A 214 -40.68 6.15 17.63
N LEU A 215 -39.64 6.87 18.04
CA LEU A 215 -39.49 7.43 19.40
C LEU A 215 -40.19 8.78 19.59
N LEU A 216 -40.57 9.48 18.51
CA LEU A 216 -41.36 10.71 18.59
C LEU A 216 -42.85 10.36 18.79
N PRO A 217 -43.45 10.71 19.94
CA PRO A 217 -44.88 10.50 20.13
C PRO A 217 -45.67 11.41 19.17
N VAL A 218 -46.65 10.82 18.49
CA VAL A 218 -47.64 11.52 17.64
C VAL A 218 -48.43 12.54 18.45
#